data_AF-A0A4P9WVU7-F1
#
_entry.id   AF-A0A4P9WVU7-F1
#
_cell.length_a   1.000
_cell.length_b   1.000
_cell.length_c   1.000
_cell.angle_alpha   90.00
_cell.angle_beta   90.00
_cell.angle_gamma   90.00
#
_symmetry.space_group_name_H-M   'P 1'
#
loop_
_entity.id
_entity.type
_entity.pdbx_description
1 polymer ?
#
loop_
_entity_poly.entity_id
_entity_poly.type
_entity_poly.pdbx_seq_one_letter_code
_entity_poly.pdbx_strand_id
1 'polypeptide(L)'
;VCEAYIRGYCPKGVQCPRKHERTTKTVVCKHWLRGLCKKGDMCEFLHEYNLKRMPECWFYTQTGECTNAECIYVHIDPKSKKSECPGYQRGFCHDGPRCRYKHTTRVLCPSFLVGFCPQGKECAFGHPNHDIEALVRAARAEAAPTACRPRRRRPSRAHRISRPIRA
;
A
#
# COMPACT_ATOMS: atom_id res chain seq x y z
N VAL A 1 -31.63 -4.32 -1.13
CA VAL A 1 -30.66 -3.26 -0.78
C VAL A 1 -31.35 -1.90 -0.78
N CYS A 2 -30.97 -0.98 0.10
CA CYS A 2 -31.51 0.38 0.21
C CYS A 2 -30.79 1.34 -0.75
N GLU A 3 -31.50 1.92 -1.72
CA GLU A 3 -30.91 2.83 -2.71
C GLU A 3 -30.46 4.16 -2.11
N ALA A 4 -31.23 4.72 -1.16
CA ALA A 4 -30.87 5.96 -0.47
C ALA A 4 -29.55 5.83 0.31
N TYR A 5 -29.31 4.64 0.87
CA TYR A 5 -28.06 4.34 1.57
C TYR A 5 -26.87 4.22 0.62
N ILE A 6 -27.05 3.63 -0.56
CA ILE A 6 -26.01 3.58 -1.61
C ILE A 6 -25.67 5.01 -2.09
N ARG A 7 -26.67 5.90 -2.17
CA ARG A 7 -26.49 7.33 -2.50
C ARG A 7 -25.82 8.15 -1.37
N GLY A 8 -25.52 7.53 -0.22
CA GLY A 8 -24.69 8.11 0.84
C GLY A 8 -25.42 8.38 2.16
N TYR A 9 -26.75 8.48 2.18
CA TYR A 9 -27.49 8.75 3.41
C TYR A 9 -28.91 8.20 3.36
N CYS A 10 -29.25 7.34 4.32
CA CYS A 10 -30.62 6.84 4.50
C CYS A 10 -31.24 7.46 5.77
N PRO A 11 -32.37 8.20 5.65
CA PRO A 11 -33.01 8.84 6.81
C PRO A 11 -33.56 7.84 7.82
N LYS A 12 -33.76 6.57 7.42
CA LYS A 12 -34.25 5.49 8.30
C LYS A 12 -33.13 4.82 9.12
N GLY A 13 -31.87 5.18 8.88
CA GLY A 13 -30.73 4.70 9.68
C GLY A 13 -30.70 3.18 9.83
N VAL A 14 -30.49 2.70 11.07
CA VAL A 14 -30.41 1.26 11.40
C VAL A 14 -31.77 0.56 11.34
N GLN A 15 -32.88 1.30 11.41
CA GLN A 15 -34.25 0.75 11.35
C GLN A 15 -34.80 0.68 9.93
N CYS A 16 -33.94 0.81 8.91
CA CYS A 16 -34.38 0.72 7.53
C CYS A 16 -34.82 -0.72 7.21
N PRO A 17 -36.04 -0.94 6.66
CA PRO A 17 -36.51 -2.27 6.28
C PRO A 17 -35.71 -2.89 5.12
N ARG A 18 -34.87 -2.09 4.46
CA ARG A 18 -34.02 -2.50 3.33
C ARG A 18 -32.58 -2.59 3.80
N LYS A 19 -31.89 -3.69 3.47
CA LYS A 19 -30.49 -3.93 3.85
C LYS A 19 -29.56 -2.80 3.41
N HIS A 20 -28.70 -2.38 4.33
CA HIS A 20 -27.67 -1.37 4.17
C HIS A 20 -26.31 -2.02 3.87
N GLU A 21 -26.08 -2.33 2.60
CA GLU A 21 -24.81 -2.90 2.14
C GLU A 21 -23.89 -1.78 1.66
N ARG A 22 -22.72 -1.63 2.31
CA ARG A 22 -21.62 -0.79 1.80
C ARG A 22 -20.76 -1.66 0.89
N THR A 23 -20.62 -1.27 -0.37
CA THR A 23 -19.91 -2.00 -1.45
C THR A 23 -18.40 -2.20 -1.19
N THR A 24 -17.84 -1.63 -0.12
CA THR A 24 -16.39 -1.64 0.16
C THR A 24 -15.88 -2.88 0.91
N LYS A 25 -16.75 -3.82 1.32
CA LYS A 25 -16.35 -4.99 2.13
C LYS A 25 -15.68 -6.06 1.26
N THR A 26 -14.41 -6.38 1.54
CA THR A 26 -13.58 -7.28 0.72
C THR A 26 -13.52 -8.71 1.24
N VAL A 27 -13.58 -8.94 2.55
CA VAL A 27 -13.39 -10.26 3.18
C VAL A 27 -14.61 -10.66 4.00
N VAL A 28 -14.98 -11.95 3.95
CA VAL A 28 -16.10 -12.53 4.69
C VAL A 28 -15.83 -12.52 6.20
N CYS A 29 -16.85 -12.16 6.98
CA CYS A 29 -16.77 -12.11 8.43
C CYS A 29 -16.75 -13.52 9.05
N LYS A 30 -15.65 -13.88 9.72
CA LYS A 30 -15.52 -15.15 10.46
C LYS A 30 -16.59 -15.34 11.54
N HIS A 31 -17.01 -14.27 12.21
CA HIS A 31 -18.01 -14.34 13.29
C HIS A 31 -19.44 -14.51 12.76
N TRP A 32 -19.72 -13.97 11.58
CA TRP A 32 -21.03 -14.09 10.94
C TRP A 32 -21.30 -15.51 10.45
N LEU A 33 -20.28 -16.19 9.91
CA LEU A 33 -20.39 -17.61 9.53
C LEU A 33 -20.83 -18.51 10.69
N ARG A 34 -20.54 -18.10 11.93
CA ARG A 34 -20.93 -18.81 13.16
C ARG A 34 -22.22 -18.28 13.80
N GLY A 35 -22.84 -17.26 13.22
CA GLY A 35 -24.02 -16.58 13.80
C GLY A 35 -23.71 -15.72 15.03
N LEU A 36 -22.44 -15.45 15.34
CA LEU A 36 -22.02 -14.75 16.57
C LEU A 36 -21.68 -13.26 16.35
N CYS A 37 -21.92 -12.72 15.15
CA CYS A 37 -21.60 -11.33 14.85
C CYS A 37 -22.61 -10.37 15.48
N LYS A 38 -22.19 -9.64 16.52
CA LYS A 38 -23.00 -8.59 17.18
C LYS A 38 -23.06 -7.27 16.40
N LYS A 39 -22.16 -7.06 15.43
CA LYS A 39 -22.04 -5.78 14.70
C LYS A 39 -23.08 -5.62 13.59
N GLY A 40 -23.81 -6.67 13.22
CA GLY A 40 -24.84 -6.62 12.17
C GLY A 40 -24.34 -5.93 10.90
N ASP A 41 -25.13 -5.00 10.36
CA ASP A 41 -24.80 -4.27 9.13
C ASP A 41 -23.60 -3.31 9.28
N MET A 42 -23.30 -2.92 10.51
CA MET A 42 -22.15 -2.08 10.87
C MET A 42 -20.83 -2.86 10.98
N CYS A 43 -20.84 -4.16 10.68
CA CYS A 43 -19.61 -4.95 10.60
C CYS A 43 -18.74 -4.48 9.41
N GLU A 44 -17.44 -4.33 9.65
CA GLU A 44 -16.44 -4.02 8.62
C GLU A 44 -16.29 -5.15 7.59
N PHE A 45 -16.55 -6.38 8.01
CA PHE A 45 -16.45 -7.58 7.19
C PHE A 45 -17.77 -7.92 6.48
N LEU A 46 -17.66 -8.61 5.35
CA LEU A 46 -18.79 -8.99 4.50
C LEU A 46 -19.66 -10.05 5.21
N HIS A 47 -20.97 -9.84 5.21
CA HIS A 47 -21.98 -10.79 5.73
C HIS A 47 -22.68 -11.49 4.55
N GLU A 48 -21.88 -12.10 3.69
CA GLU A 48 -22.32 -12.83 2.51
C GLU A 48 -21.45 -14.08 2.37
N TYR A 49 -22.05 -15.18 1.93
CA TYR A 49 -21.31 -16.42 1.73
C TYR A 49 -20.66 -16.39 0.34
N ASN A 50 -19.39 -15.98 0.30
CA ASN A 50 -18.63 -15.91 -0.94
C ASN A 50 -17.27 -16.61 -0.78
N LEU A 51 -17.09 -17.74 -1.44
CA LEU A 51 -15.89 -18.58 -1.35
C LEU A 51 -14.62 -17.86 -1.83
N LYS A 52 -14.74 -16.95 -2.80
CA LYS A 52 -13.60 -16.21 -3.35
C LYS A 52 -13.04 -15.16 -2.38
N ARG A 53 -13.87 -14.70 -1.45
CA ARG A 53 -13.55 -13.66 -0.46
C ARG A 53 -13.39 -14.21 0.96
N MET A 54 -13.23 -15.52 1.08
CA MET A 54 -13.06 -16.18 2.36
C MET A 54 -11.69 -15.81 2.98
N PRO A 55 -11.60 -15.60 4.30
CA PRO A 55 -10.30 -15.40 4.95
C PRO A 55 -9.36 -16.60 4.81
N GLU A 56 -8.07 -16.33 5.01
CA GLU A 56 -7.00 -17.34 5.00
C GLU A 56 -7.18 -18.37 6.12
N CYS A 57 -6.83 -19.63 5.83
CA CYS A 57 -6.82 -20.70 6.82
C CYS A 57 -5.67 -20.51 7.80
N TRP A 58 -6.00 -20.32 9.08
CA TRP A 58 -5.00 -20.08 10.12
C TRP A 58 -4.02 -21.26 10.30
N PHE A 59 -4.53 -22.50 10.28
CA PHE A 59 -3.70 -23.70 10.41
C PHE A 59 -2.71 -23.80 9.25
N TYR A 60 -3.20 -23.66 8.02
CA TYR A 60 -2.35 -23.77 6.83
C TYR A 60 -1.28 -22.68 6.78
N THR A 61 -1.58 -21.44 7.16
CA THR A 61 -0.58 -20.37 7.18
C THR A 61 0.50 -20.60 8.25
N GLN A 62 0.16 -21.24 9.37
CA GLN A 62 1.07 -21.44 10.50
C GLN A 62 1.92 -22.71 10.36
N THR A 63 1.33 -23.84 9.99
CA THR A 63 2.00 -25.15 9.92
C THR A 63 2.28 -25.60 8.50
N GLY A 64 1.65 -25.00 7.49
CA GLY A 64 1.71 -25.45 6.09
C GLY A 64 0.78 -26.62 5.78
N GLU A 65 0.01 -27.11 6.76
CA GLU A 65 -0.84 -28.28 6.63
C GLU A 65 -2.20 -28.03 7.29
N CYS A 66 -3.28 -28.45 6.64
CA CYS A 66 -4.63 -28.41 7.19
C CYS A 66 -5.16 -29.83 7.31
N THR A 67 -5.67 -30.18 8.50
CA THR A 67 -6.26 -31.51 8.77
C THR A 67 -7.57 -31.75 8.01
N ASN A 68 -8.28 -30.68 7.65
CA ASN A 68 -9.56 -30.77 6.95
C ASN A 68 -9.33 -30.78 5.43
N ALA A 69 -9.76 -31.86 4.76
CA ALA A 69 -9.66 -32.01 3.32
C ALA A 69 -10.55 -31.00 2.57
N GLU A 70 -11.75 -30.71 3.08
CA GLU A 70 -12.69 -29.72 2.53
C GLU A 70 -12.69 -28.44 3.38
N CYS A 71 -11.54 -27.79 3.48
CA CYS A 71 -11.44 -26.54 4.22
C CYS A 71 -12.11 -25.38 3.46
N ILE A 72 -13.11 -24.74 4.08
CA ILE A 72 -13.78 -23.56 3.49
C ILE A 72 -12.86 -22.35 3.37
N TYR A 73 -11.79 -22.28 4.18
CA TYR A 73 -10.85 -21.16 4.23
C TYR A 73 -9.78 -21.28 3.15
N VAL A 74 -9.27 -20.15 2.68
CA VAL A 74 -8.28 -20.14 1.58
C VAL A 74 -6.92 -20.64 2.08
N HIS A 75 -6.36 -21.63 1.40
CA HIS A 75 -4.99 -22.10 1.59
C HIS A 75 -4.03 -21.28 0.73
N ILE A 76 -3.16 -20.49 1.36
CA ILE A 76 -2.11 -19.72 0.70
C ILE A 76 -0.77 -20.21 1.20
N ASP A 77 0.09 -20.71 0.31
CA ASP A 77 1.43 -21.10 0.69
C ASP A 77 2.24 -19.90 1.20
N PRO A 78 2.86 -19.98 2.38
CA PRO A 78 3.69 -18.89 2.90
C PRO A 78 4.90 -18.60 1.99
N LYS A 79 5.35 -19.59 1.20
CA LYS A 79 6.41 -19.42 0.20
C LYS A 79 5.98 -18.62 -1.01
N SER A 80 4.70 -18.69 -1.41
CA SER A 80 4.16 -17.95 -2.56
C SER A 80 3.82 -16.50 -2.18
N LYS A 81 3.51 -16.25 -0.91
CA LYS A 81 3.27 -14.92 -0.31
C LYS A 81 4.57 -14.17 0.01
N LYS A 82 5.57 -14.21 -0.86
CA LYS A 82 6.74 -13.31 -0.77
C LYS A 82 6.42 -12.04 -1.55
N SER A 83 6.49 -10.88 -0.89
CA SER A 83 6.32 -9.60 -1.57
C SER A 83 7.37 -9.43 -2.67
N GLU A 84 6.97 -8.74 -3.74
CA GLU A 84 7.88 -8.41 -4.84
C GLU A 84 8.99 -7.47 -4.36
N CYS A 85 10.20 -7.67 -4.87
CA CYS A 85 11.36 -6.86 -4.49
C CYS A 85 11.22 -5.45 -5.09
N PRO A 86 11.12 -4.38 -4.28
CA PRO A 86 11.02 -3.03 -4.80
C PRO A 86 12.24 -2.60 -5.61
N GLY A 87 13.44 -3.09 -5.26
CA GLY A 87 14.66 -2.83 -6.02
C GLY A 87 14.64 -3.48 -7.39
N TYR A 88 14.28 -4.76 -7.45
CA TYR A 88 14.17 -5.48 -8.72
C TYR A 88 13.05 -4.92 -9.61
N GLN A 89 11.93 -4.47 -9.03
CA GLN A 89 10.88 -3.76 -9.77
C GLN A 89 11.37 -2.44 -10.40
N ARG A 90 12.38 -1.79 -9.81
CA ARG A 90 13.06 -0.62 -10.39
C ARG A 90 14.13 -1.00 -11.43
N GLY A 91 14.37 -2.29 -11.65
CA GLY A 91 15.28 -2.82 -12.66
C GLY A 91 16.50 -3.54 -12.09
N PHE A 92 16.91 -3.25 -10.86
CA PHE A 92 18.11 -3.87 -10.28
C PHE A 92 18.01 -4.06 -8.76
N CYS A 93 18.31 -5.27 -8.29
CA CYS A 93 18.43 -5.58 -6.87
C CYS A 93 19.90 -5.90 -6.54
N HIS A 94 20.46 -5.18 -5.57
CA HIS A 94 21.83 -5.38 -5.09
C HIS A 94 22.07 -6.79 -4.53
N ASP A 95 21.07 -7.40 -3.90
CA ASP A 95 21.17 -8.74 -3.32
C ASP A 95 21.13 -9.85 -4.39
N GLY A 96 20.86 -9.48 -5.64
CA GLY A 96 20.86 -10.38 -6.78
C GLY A 96 19.96 -11.62 -6.58
N PRO A 97 20.39 -12.81 -7.01
CA PRO A 97 19.57 -14.03 -6.91
C PRO A 97 19.34 -14.52 -5.48
N ARG A 98 20.04 -13.95 -4.49
CA ARG A 98 19.87 -14.29 -3.06
C ARG A 98 18.87 -13.37 -2.35
N CYS A 99 18.17 -12.49 -3.06
CA CYS A 99 17.20 -11.60 -2.45
C CYS A 99 16.08 -12.38 -1.73
N ARG A 100 15.69 -11.90 -0.54
CA ARG A 100 14.57 -12.46 0.24
C ARG A 100 13.22 -12.28 -0.47
N TYR A 101 13.10 -11.23 -1.25
CA TYR A 101 11.88 -10.83 -1.95
C TYR A 101 11.78 -11.48 -3.32
N LYS A 102 10.55 -11.59 -3.84
CA LYS A 102 10.32 -12.21 -5.15
C LYS A 102 10.82 -11.29 -6.27
N HIS A 103 11.68 -11.81 -7.14
CA HIS A 103 12.08 -11.17 -8.39
C HIS A 103 11.15 -11.62 -9.51
N THR A 104 10.18 -10.78 -9.88
CA THR A 104 9.31 -11.02 -11.04
C THR A 104 9.92 -10.30 -12.24
N THR A 105 10.44 -11.04 -13.22
CA THR A 105 10.90 -10.48 -14.50
C THR A 105 9.69 -10.04 -15.31
N ARG A 106 9.65 -8.77 -15.72
CA ARG A 106 8.71 -8.29 -16.74
C ARG A 106 9.43 -8.26 -18.08
N VAL A 107 8.77 -8.74 -19.13
CA VAL A 107 9.30 -8.62 -20.50
C VAL A 107 9.32 -7.14 -20.86
N LEU A 108 10.49 -6.60 -21.20
CA LEU A 108 10.65 -5.20 -21.57
C LEU A 108 9.87 -4.91 -22.86
N CYS A 109 9.17 -3.77 -22.92
CA CYS A 109 8.49 -3.34 -24.14
C CYS A 109 9.51 -3.02 -25.23
N PRO A 110 9.45 -3.69 -26.41
CA PRO A 110 10.37 -3.40 -27.51
C PRO A 110 10.25 -1.94 -27.98
N SER A 111 9.04 -1.40 -28.10
CA SER A 111 8.82 -0.01 -28.53
C SER A 111 9.39 1.00 -27.53
N PHE A 112 9.26 0.73 -26.22
CA PHE A 112 9.86 1.57 -25.19
C PHE A 112 11.39 1.51 -25.21
N LEU A 113 11.97 0.34 -25.48
CA LEU A 113 13.41 0.18 -25.61
C LEU A 113 13.98 1.00 -26.78
N VAL A 114 13.22 1.13 -27.88
CA VAL A 114 13.56 1.98 -29.04
C VAL A 114 13.35 3.48 -28.74
N GLY A 115 12.74 3.81 -27.61
CA GLY A 115 12.71 5.15 -27.04
C GLY A 115 11.31 5.68 -26.70
N PHE A 116 10.26 5.16 -27.34
CA PHE A 116 8.90 5.63 -27.09
C PHE A 116 7.86 4.52 -27.27
N CYS A 117 7.04 4.32 -26.25
CA CYS A 117 5.88 3.45 -26.33
C CYS A 117 4.59 4.29 -26.32
N PRO A 118 3.72 4.18 -27.35
CA PRO A 118 2.48 4.95 -27.44
C PRO A 118 1.49 4.63 -26.31
N GLN A 119 1.64 3.47 -25.65
CA GLN A 119 0.78 3.05 -24.55
C GLN A 119 1.26 3.59 -23.18
N GLY A 120 2.41 4.27 -23.11
CA GLY A 120 2.85 4.96 -21.90
C GLY A 120 2.90 4.07 -20.65
N LYS A 121 2.31 4.52 -19.54
CA LYS A 121 2.29 3.76 -18.26
C LYS A 121 1.33 2.56 -18.25
N GLU A 122 0.42 2.48 -19.22
CA GLU A 122 -0.62 1.43 -19.31
C GLU A 122 -0.23 0.29 -20.27
N CYS A 123 1.01 0.29 -20.79
CA CYS A 123 1.48 -0.78 -21.65
C CYS A 123 1.47 -2.14 -20.94
N ALA A 124 1.02 -3.18 -21.64
CA ALA A 124 1.02 -4.56 -21.13
C ALA A 124 2.44 -5.10 -20.88
N PHE A 125 3.45 -4.50 -21.51
CA PHE A 125 4.85 -4.86 -21.36
C PHE A 125 5.54 -3.99 -20.30
N GLY A 126 6.59 -4.54 -19.67
CA GLY A 126 7.34 -3.86 -18.62
C GLY A 126 8.07 -2.63 -19.16
N HIS A 127 7.74 -1.46 -18.64
CA HIS A 127 8.56 -0.26 -18.79
C HIS A 127 9.42 -0.10 -17.53
N PRO A 128 10.74 0.08 -17.67
CA PRO A 128 11.58 0.56 -16.59
C PRO A 128 10.93 1.80 -15.98
N ASN A 129 10.78 1.80 -14.66
CA ASN A 129 10.08 2.86 -13.93
C ASN A 129 11.00 4.08 -13.83
N HIS A 130 11.29 4.71 -14.96
CA HIS A 130 11.81 6.07 -14.99
C HIS A 130 10.57 6.96 -14.91
N ASP A 131 10.21 7.43 -13.71
CA ASP A 131 9.29 8.56 -13.62
C ASP A 131 10.01 9.74 -14.28
N ILE A 132 9.86 9.87 -15.60
CA ILE A 132 10.38 10.99 -16.36
C ILE A 132 9.83 12.29 -15.76
N GLU A 133 8.61 12.28 -15.22
CA GLU A 133 8.08 13.41 -14.44
C GLU A 133 8.86 13.69 -13.16
N ALA A 134 9.31 12.66 -12.42
CA ALA A 134 10.14 12.86 -11.23
C ALA A 134 11.53 13.36 -11.60
N LEU A 135 12.13 12.85 -12.70
CA LEU A 135 13.40 13.33 -13.22
C LEU A 135 13.29 14.76 -13.76
N VAL A 136 12.20 15.12 -14.45
CA VAL A 136 11.92 16.48 -14.92
C VAL A 136 11.60 17.42 -13.76
N ARG A 137 10.86 16.98 -12.73
CA ARG A 137 10.66 17.75 -11.50
C ARG A 137 11.96 17.93 -10.74
N ALA A 138 12.80 16.90 -10.62
CA ALA A 138 14.11 16.98 -9.99
C ALA A 138 15.04 17.93 -10.77
N ALA A 139 15.12 17.80 -12.09
CA ALA A 139 15.90 18.70 -12.94
C ALA A 139 15.40 20.15 -12.86
N ARG A 140 14.08 20.37 -12.78
CA ARG A 140 13.49 21.71 -12.55
C ARG A 140 13.76 22.25 -11.14
N ALA A 141 13.84 21.38 -10.13
CA ALA A 141 14.18 21.78 -8.77
C ALA A 141 15.66 22.17 -8.63
N GLU A 142 16.56 21.50 -9.35
CA GLU A 142 17.99 21.85 -9.42
C GLU A 142 18.24 23.13 -10.25
N ALA A 143 17.35 23.47 -11.18
CA ALA A 143 17.42 24.71 -11.96
C ALA A 143 16.85 25.96 -11.24
N ALA A 144 16.37 25.84 -10.00
CA ALA A 144 15.94 27.00 -9.23
C ALA A 144 17.16 27.90 -8.93
N PRO A 145 17.14 29.20 -9.26
CA PRO A 145 18.28 30.08 -9.02
C PRO A 145 18.53 30.10 -7.51
N THR A 146 19.71 29.67 -7.09
CA THR A 146 20.17 29.78 -5.71
C THR A 146 20.23 31.26 -5.39
N ALA A 147 19.14 31.80 -4.81
CA ALA A 147 19.15 33.14 -4.27
C ALA A 147 20.25 33.17 -3.23
N CYS A 148 21.32 33.91 -3.54
CA CYS A 148 22.46 34.12 -2.66
C CYS A 148 21.91 34.75 -1.37
N ARG A 149 21.74 33.92 -0.33
CA ARG A 149 21.19 34.36 0.94
C ARG A 149 22.25 35.26 1.58
N PRO A 150 21.99 36.57 1.81
CA PRO A 150 23.01 37.44 2.37
C PRO A 150 23.39 36.91 3.76
N ARG A 151 24.70 36.68 3.96
CA ARG A 151 25.25 36.31 5.27
C ARG A 151 24.93 37.42 6.27
N ARG A 152 23.95 37.20 7.15
CA ARG A 152 23.77 38.04 8.34
C ARG A 152 25.04 37.93 9.19
N ARG A 153 25.78 39.02 9.35
CA ARG A 153 26.92 39.10 10.27
C ARG A 153 26.42 38.77 11.67
N ARG A 154 26.95 37.71 12.29
CA ARG A 154 26.75 37.43 13.71
C ARG A 154 27.37 38.59 14.51
N PRO A 155 26.66 39.22 15.46
CA PRO A 155 27.31 40.14 16.38
C PRO A 155 28.31 39.37 17.24
N SER A 156 29.54 39.87 17.31
CA SER A 156 30.63 39.35 18.12
C SER A 156 30.25 39.39 19.60
N ARG A 157 30.20 38.21 20.22
CA ARG A 157 29.90 38.02 21.64
C ARG A 157 31.04 38.61 22.48
N ALA A 158 30.83 39.78 23.07
CA ALA A 158 31.78 40.40 23.99
C ALA A 158 32.02 39.45 25.19
N HIS A 159 33.28 39.13 25.46
CA HIS A 159 33.67 38.36 26.65
C HIS A 159 33.47 39.24 27.89
N ARG A 160 32.60 38.79 28.80
CA ARG A 160 32.38 39.40 30.11
C ARG A 160 33.54 38.96 31.01
N ILE A 161 34.47 39.87 31.29
CA ILE A 161 35.56 39.64 32.24
C ILE A 161 34.95 39.57 33.65
N SER A 162 35.12 38.43 34.29
CA SER A 162 34.73 38.17 35.68
C SER A 162 35.48 39.13 36.61
N ARG A 163 34.75 39.96 37.36
CA ARG A 163 35.36 40.79 38.43
C ARG A 163 35.78 39.85 39.58
N PRO A 164 37.00 39.96 40.11
CA PRO A 164 37.39 39.18 41.28
C PRO A 164 36.70 39.70 42.53
N ILE A 165 36.31 38.76 43.38
CA ILE A 165 35.76 38.96 44.72
C ILE A 165 36.83 39.62 45.59
N ARG A 166 36.50 40.75 46.23
CA ARG A 166 37.29 41.27 47.36
C ARG A 166 36.47 41.13 48.63
N ALA A 167 37.21 40.76 49.68
CA ALA A 167 36.80 40.44 51.05
C ALA A 167 36.04 41.56 51.75
#